data_AF-A0A2P4XE63-F1
#
_entry.id   AF-A0A2P4XE63-F1
#
_cell.length_a   1.000
_cell.length_b   1.000
_cell.length_c   1.000
_cell.angle_alpha   90.00
_cell.angle_beta   90.00
_cell.angle_gamma   90.00
#
_symmetry.space_group_name_H-M   'P 1'
#
loop_
_entity.id
_entity.type
_entity.pdbx_description
1 polymer ?
#
loop_
_entity_poly.entity_id
_entity_poly.type
_entity_poly.pdbx_seq_one_letter_code
_entity_poly.pdbx_strand_id
1 'polypeptide(L)'
;MQSLVLEIVNAVATEAKLEQKHLAPLRVFVEHMVFSRLACACYRGTAADLDELNASWREQAAKMRELSLEEVGLPVEIPDEAKQQEIFGQAIAAFNQIPHLVPSSVLAAFMRAVCTLYREAKEGLGLDSSCISADVLLPLLVYVLSRCELPHLHSQVYLMEQYAIDESQDGSEAAYYLACLQAAMGYIIGNCAAEDTESQ
;
A
#
# COMPACT_ATOMS: atom_id res chain seq x y z
N MET A 1 11.59 -3.14 -17.31
CA MET A 1 11.94 -4.15 -16.28
C MET A 1 11.06 -5.39 -16.34
N GLN A 2 9.73 -5.25 -16.49
CA GLN A 2 8.82 -6.40 -16.66
C GLN A 2 9.20 -7.30 -17.86
N SER A 3 9.56 -6.72 -19.03
CA SER A 3 10.05 -7.49 -20.20
C SER A 3 11.26 -8.36 -19.86
N LEU A 4 12.25 -7.79 -19.15
CA LEU A 4 13.46 -8.50 -18.74
C LEU A 4 13.15 -9.69 -17.81
N VAL A 5 12.26 -9.50 -16.83
CA VAL A 5 11.83 -10.58 -15.93
C VAL A 5 11.16 -11.70 -16.74
N LEU A 6 10.27 -11.35 -17.66
CA LEU A 6 9.57 -12.33 -18.49
C LEU A 6 10.53 -13.09 -19.42
N GLU A 7 11.48 -12.40 -20.05
CA GLU A 7 12.49 -13.00 -20.91
C GLU A 7 13.36 -14.00 -20.14
N ILE A 8 13.84 -13.64 -18.94
CA ILE A 8 14.63 -14.55 -18.11
C ILE A 8 13.80 -15.76 -17.67
N VAL A 9 12.55 -15.55 -17.24
CA VAL A 9 11.64 -16.64 -16.86
C VAL A 9 11.44 -17.60 -18.04
N ASN A 10 11.15 -17.08 -19.23
CA ASN A 10 10.92 -17.91 -20.42
C ASN A 10 12.19 -18.66 -20.84
N ALA A 11 13.35 -18.01 -20.80
CA ALA A 11 14.63 -18.64 -21.13
C ALA A 11 14.95 -19.79 -20.16
N VAL A 12 14.85 -19.56 -18.85
CA VAL A 12 15.10 -20.58 -17.82
C VAL A 12 14.09 -21.72 -17.92
N ALA A 13 12.81 -21.42 -18.11
CA ALA A 13 11.77 -22.43 -18.27
C ALA A 13 11.99 -23.32 -19.49
N THR A 14 12.43 -22.74 -20.60
CA THR A 14 12.73 -23.47 -21.84
C THR A 14 13.95 -24.36 -21.67
N GLU A 15 15.05 -23.82 -21.14
CA GLU A 15 16.31 -24.55 -20.97
C GLU A 15 16.16 -25.72 -19.99
N ALA A 16 15.52 -25.47 -18.84
CA ALA A 16 15.32 -26.48 -17.80
C ALA A 16 14.09 -27.37 -18.04
N LYS A 17 13.34 -27.16 -19.14
CA LYS A 17 12.10 -27.89 -19.49
C LYS A 17 11.11 -27.96 -18.33
N LEU A 18 10.87 -26.82 -17.69
CA LEU A 18 10.03 -26.75 -16.49
C LEU A 18 8.55 -26.97 -16.81
N GLU A 19 7.86 -27.68 -15.91
CA GLU A 19 6.40 -27.80 -15.95
C GLU A 19 5.72 -26.47 -15.57
N GLN A 20 4.49 -26.27 -16.07
CA GLN A 20 3.69 -25.05 -15.85
C GLN A 20 3.56 -24.67 -14.37
N LYS A 21 3.45 -25.66 -13.48
CA LYS A 21 3.32 -25.48 -12.02
C LYS A 21 4.50 -24.73 -11.38
N HIS A 22 5.68 -24.74 -12.03
CA HIS A 22 6.89 -24.09 -11.52
C HIS A 22 7.08 -22.67 -12.04
N LEU A 23 6.29 -22.22 -13.03
CA LEU A 23 6.47 -20.90 -13.63
C LEU A 23 6.16 -19.75 -12.68
N ALA A 24 5.11 -19.87 -11.86
CA ALA A 24 4.76 -18.83 -10.90
C ALA A 24 5.84 -18.67 -9.81
N PRO A 25 6.33 -19.74 -9.14
CA PRO A 25 7.48 -19.63 -8.24
C PRO A 25 8.75 -19.11 -8.93
N LEU A 26 9.04 -19.56 -10.16
CA LEU A 26 10.19 -19.09 -10.92
C LEU A 26 10.11 -17.58 -11.19
N ARG A 27 8.94 -17.07 -11.60
CA ARG A 27 8.72 -15.63 -11.80
C ARG A 27 9.06 -14.85 -10.55
N VAL A 28 8.59 -15.30 -9.39
CA VAL A 28 8.89 -14.65 -8.10
C VAL A 28 10.40 -14.66 -7.83
N PHE A 29 11.10 -15.78 -8.04
CA PHE A 29 12.55 -15.84 -7.83
C PHE A 29 13.34 -14.93 -8.77
N VAL A 30 12.99 -14.92 -10.06
CA VAL A 30 13.63 -14.05 -11.06
C VAL A 30 13.37 -12.59 -10.73
N GLU A 31 12.15 -12.23 -10.35
CA GLU A 31 11.82 -10.87 -9.96
C GLU A 31 12.64 -10.42 -8.74
N HIS A 32 12.75 -11.26 -7.70
CA HIS A 32 13.61 -10.96 -6.54
C HIS A 32 15.09 -10.80 -6.96
N MET A 33 15.61 -11.67 -7.83
CA MET A 33 16.99 -11.58 -8.32
C MET A 33 17.24 -10.27 -9.07
N VAL A 34 16.30 -9.88 -9.93
CA VAL A 34 16.41 -8.68 -10.76
C VAL A 34 16.27 -7.41 -9.91
N PHE A 35 15.20 -7.30 -9.13
CA PHE A 35 14.91 -6.09 -8.35
C PHE A 35 15.87 -5.88 -7.17
N SER A 36 16.38 -6.94 -6.54
CA SER A 36 17.41 -6.79 -5.49
C SER A 36 18.70 -6.11 -5.97
N ARG A 37 18.99 -6.17 -7.28
CA ARG A 37 20.18 -5.56 -7.90
C ARG A 37 19.88 -4.28 -8.65
N LEU A 38 18.67 -4.17 -9.21
CA LEU A 38 18.32 -3.13 -10.18
C LEU A 38 17.19 -2.19 -9.70
N ALA A 39 16.67 -2.34 -8.48
CA ALA A 39 15.65 -1.44 -7.94
C ALA A 39 16.07 0.04 -8.03
N CYS A 40 17.32 0.37 -7.68
CA CYS A 40 17.82 1.75 -7.79
C CYS A 40 17.77 2.31 -9.22
N ALA A 41 17.91 1.45 -10.24
CA ALA A 41 17.78 1.88 -11.63
C ALA A 41 16.33 2.20 -12.00
N CYS A 42 15.36 1.55 -11.34
CA CYS A 42 13.93 1.81 -11.53
C CYS A 42 13.53 3.20 -11.03
N TYR A 43 14.17 3.67 -9.96
CA TYR A 43 13.90 4.99 -9.39
C TYR A 43 14.69 6.14 -10.01
N ARG A 44 15.72 5.86 -10.85
CA ARG A 44 16.72 6.87 -11.23
C ARG A 44 16.15 8.20 -11.75
N GLY A 45 15.06 8.16 -12.51
CA GLY A 45 14.45 9.37 -13.09
C GLY A 45 13.55 10.17 -12.15
N THR A 46 13.22 9.61 -10.98
CA THR A 46 12.16 10.10 -10.08
C THR A 46 12.58 10.02 -8.60
N ALA A 47 13.79 9.54 -8.31
CA ALA A 47 14.28 9.30 -6.95
C ALA A 47 14.24 10.56 -6.08
N ALA A 48 14.68 11.70 -6.63
CA ALA A 48 14.65 12.98 -5.90
C ALA A 48 13.22 13.39 -5.53
N ASP A 49 12.29 13.31 -6.49
CA ASP A 49 10.88 13.65 -6.26
C ASP A 49 10.23 12.70 -5.24
N LEU A 50 10.53 11.40 -5.32
CA LEU A 50 10.03 10.41 -4.37
C LEU A 50 10.60 10.63 -2.97
N ASP A 51 11.87 11.01 -2.85
CA ASP A 51 12.50 11.33 -1.56
C ASP A 51 11.86 12.57 -0.93
N GLU A 52 11.55 13.60 -1.73
CA GLU A 52 10.83 14.79 -1.27
C GLU A 52 9.40 14.46 -0.83
N LEU A 53 8.67 13.66 -1.62
CA LEU A 53 7.33 13.19 -1.26
C LEU A 53 7.34 12.34 0.02
N ASN A 54 8.31 11.43 0.16
CA ASN A 54 8.48 10.63 1.38
C ASN A 54 8.89 11.47 2.59
N ALA A 55 9.64 12.56 2.40
CA ALA A 55 9.95 13.50 3.47
C ALA A 55 8.70 14.24 3.93
N SER A 56 7.93 14.81 2.99
CA SER A 56 6.66 15.48 3.26
C SER A 56 5.66 14.54 3.94
N TRP A 57 5.52 13.31 3.44
CA TRP A 57 4.67 12.28 4.03
C TRP A 57 4.94 12.07 5.52
N ARG A 58 6.22 11.91 5.91
CA ARG A 58 6.59 11.68 7.32
C ARG A 58 6.18 12.83 8.23
N GLU A 59 6.26 14.06 7.73
CA GLU A 59 5.84 15.25 8.48
C GLU A 59 4.31 15.29 8.62
N GLN A 60 3.57 15.16 7.52
CA GLN A 60 2.11 15.29 7.55
C GLN A 60 1.42 14.11 8.25
N ALA A 61 1.89 12.89 8.04
CA ALA A 61 1.37 11.71 8.73
C ALA A 61 1.53 11.84 10.26
N ALA A 62 2.65 12.44 10.72
CA ALA A 62 2.86 12.68 12.14
C ALA A 62 1.85 13.67 12.74
N LYS A 63 1.48 14.73 12.01
CA LYS A 63 0.44 15.68 12.44
C LYS A 63 -0.94 15.01 12.55
N MET A 64 -1.26 14.09 11.64
CA MET A 64 -2.56 13.40 11.58
C MET A 64 -2.67 12.16 12.49
N ARG A 65 -1.63 11.87 13.28
CA ARG A 65 -1.59 10.68 14.16
C ARG A 65 -2.61 10.74 15.29
N GLU A 66 -2.98 11.95 15.72
CA GLU A 66 -3.91 12.18 16.83
C GLU A 66 -5.38 12.12 16.41
N LEU A 67 -5.68 12.17 15.11
CA LEU A 67 -7.06 12.15 14.60
C LEU A 67 -7.79 10.87 15.00
N SER A 68 -8.94 11.04 15.63
CA SER A 68 -9.90 9.98 15.94
C SER A 68 -10.61 9.46 14.68
N LEU A 69 -11.29 8.33 14.82
CA LEU A 69 -12.08 7.74 13.73
C LEU A 69 -13.26 8.63 13.29
N GLU A 70 -13.76 9.47 14.19
CA GLU A 70 -14.84 10.43 13.90
C GLU A 70 -14.30 11.59 13.06
N GLU A 71 -13.10 12.08 13.39
CA GLU A 71 -12.44 13.19 12.70
C GLU A 71 -11.95 12.84 11.29
N VAL A 72 -11.61 11.58 11.03
CA VAL A 72 -11.30 11.11 9.67
C VAL A 72 -12.55 10.91 8.78
N GLY A 73 -13.75 11.15 9.32
CA GLY A 73 -15.00 11.14 8.56
C GLY A 73 -15.56 9.75 8.29
N LEU A 74 -15.34 8.78 9.19
CA LEU A 74 -15.92 7.44 9.06
C LEU A 74 -17.46 7.50 9.14
N PRO A 75 -18.22 7.05 8.11
CA PRO A 75 -19.68 7.20 8.06
C PRO A 75 -20.43 6.11 8.86
N VAL A 76 -19.82 5.60 9.93
CA VAL A 76 -20.30 4.44 10.69
C VAL A 76 -20.33 4.79 12.17
N GLU A 77 -21.38 4.37 12.87
CA GLU A 77 -21.44 4.52 14.33
C GLU A 77 -20.33 3.70 14.98
N ILE A 78 -19.49 4.38 15.75
CA ILE A 78 -18.33 3.77 16.41
C ILE A 78 -18.79 3.26 17.78
N PRO A 79 -18.70 1.94 18.04
CA PRO A 79 -19.03 1.39 19.35
C PRO A 79 -18.19 2.02 20.46
N ASP A 80 -18.76 2.26 21.64
CA ASP A 80 -18.03 2.86 22.77
C ASP A 80 -16.80 2.04 23.19
N GLU A 81 -16.86 0.71 23.01
CA GLU A 81 -15.74 -0.20 23.24
C GLU A 81 -14.58 0.06 22.27
N ALA A 82 -14.89 0.39 21.00
CA ALA A 82 -13.92 0.69 19.96
C ALA A 82 -13.30 2.09 20.12
N LYS A 83 -13.98 3.02 20.81
CA LYS A 83 -13.42 4.34 21.16
C LYS A 83 -12.37 4.24 22.28
N GLN A 84 -12.45 3.21 23.11
CA GLN A 84 -11.57 3.03 24.27
C GLN A 84 -10.39 2.09 23.98
N GLN A 85 -10.47 1.26 22.94
CA GLN A 85 -9.42 0.34 22.52
C GLN A 85 -8.58 0.92 21.39
N GLU A 86 -7.28 0.62 21.39
CA GLU A 86 -6.43 0.77 20.20
C GLU A 86 -6.84 -0.29 19.17
N ILE A 87 -7.90 0.00 18.40
CA ILE A 87 -8.31 -0.83 17.28
C ILE A 87 -7.33 -0.66 16.11
N PHE A 88 -7.28 -1.64 15.21
CA PHE A 88 -6.38 -1.71 14.05
C PHE A 88 -4.89 -1.97 14.30
N GLY A 89 -4.53 -2.44 15.50
CA GLY A 89 -3.13 -2.74 15.84
C GLY A 89 -2.47 -3.76 14.90
N GLN A 90 -3.20 -4.77 14.42
CA GLN A 90 -2.64 -5.77 13.49
C GLN A 90 -2.50 -5.21 12.08
N ALA A 91 -3.44 -4.39 11.63
CA ALA A 91 -3.37 -3.71 10.33
C ALA A 91 -2.19 -2.75 10.31
N ILE A 92 -2.01 -1.91 11.34
CA ILE A 92 -0.85 -1.02 11.49
C ILE A 92 0.45 -1.84 11.41
N ALA A 93 0.54 -2.95 12.15
CA ALA A 93 1.71 -3.83 12.11
C ALA A 93 1.93 -4.44 10.72
N ALA A 94 0.87 -4.82 10.00
CA ALA A 94 0.97 -5.38 8.66
C ALA A 94 1.42 -4.34 7.62
N PHE A 95 0.92 -3.10 7.70
CA PHE A 95 1.37 -1.99 6.85
C PHE A 95 2.86 -1.66 7.08
N ASN A 96 3.30 -1.62 8.35
CA ASN A 96 4.70 -1.39 8.69
C ASN A 96 5.66 -2.49 8.20
N GLN A 97 5.15 -3.68 7.88
CA GLN A 97 5.92 -4.82 7.38
C GLN A 97 5.95 -4.93 5.85
N ILE A 98 5.36 -3.98 5.12
CA ILE A 98 5.40 -3.99 3.65
C ILE A 98 6.85 -3.86 3.18
N PRO A 99 7.37 -4.79 2.34
CA PRO A 99 8.74 -4.73 1.84
C PRO A 99 8.90 -3.59 0.84
N HIS A 100 10.15 -3.23 0.51
CA HIS A 100 10.42 -2.03 -0.29
C HIS A 100 10.85 -2.28 -1.73
N LEU A 101 11.47 -3.43 -2.03
CA LEU A 101 12.28 -3.54 -3.26
C LEU A 101 11.63 -4.33 -4.39
N VAL A 102 10.77 -5.31 -4.08
CA VAL A 102 10.25 -6.26 -5.07
C VAL A 102 8.76 -5.98 -5.29
N PRO A 103 8.34 -5.52 -6.49
CA PRO A 103 6.98 -5.03 -6.73
C PRO A 103 5.88 -6.04 -6.36
N SER A 104 5.99 -7.29 -6.81
CA SER A 104 4.99 -8.32 -6.47
C SER A 104 4.92 -8.60 -4.97
N SER A 105 6.05 -8.60 -4.26
CA SER A 105 6.10 -8.78 -2.81
C SER A 105 5.52 -7.58 -2.06
N VAL A 106 5.76 -6.36 -2.56
CA VAL A 106 5.17 -5.12 -2.02
C VAL A 106 3.65 -5.18 -2.17
N LEU A 107 3.16 -5.48 -3.38
CA LEU A 107 1.73 -5.59 -3.67
C LEU A 107 1.07 -6.70 -2.83
N ALA A 108 1.66 -7.90 -2.77
CA ALA A 108 1.10 -8.99 -1.99
C ALA A 108 1.07 -8.68 -0.48
N ALA A 109 2.08 -7.98 0.06
CA ALA A 109 2.06 -7.54 1.45
C ALA A 109 1.01 -6.46 1.70
N PHE A 110 0.87 -5.50 0.79
CA PHE A 110 -0.18 -4.48 0.85
C PHE A 110 -1.58 -5.11 0.83
N MET A 111 -1.85 -6.03 -0.09
CA MET A 111 -3.14 -6.76 -0.14
C MET A 111 -3.43 -7.48 1.18
N ARG A 112 -2.43 -8.13 1.79
CA ARG A 112 -2.58 -8.78 3.11
C ARG A 112 -2.86 -7.78 4.23
N ALA A 113 -2.25 -6.59 4.18
CA ALA A 113 -2.52 -5.52 5.15
C ALA A 113 -3.96 -5.02 5.02
N VAL A 114 -4.46 -4.84 3.79
CA VAL A 114 -5.87 -4.50 3.53
C VAL A 114 -6.82 -5.60 4.03
N CYS A 115 -6.53 -6.88 3.78
CA CYS A 115 -7.36 -7.96 4.33
C CYS A 115 -7.37 -7.96 5.87
N THR A 116 -6.25 -7.61 6.49
CA THR A 116 -6.13 -7.49 7.96
C THR A 116 -6.97 -6.32 8.47
N LEU A 117 -6.93 -5.18 7.77
CA LEU A 117 -7.79 -4.03 8.04
C LEU A 117 -9.27 -4.41 7.97
N TYR A 118 -9.71 -5.14 6.94
CA TYR A 118 -11.10 -5.58 6.81
C TYR A 118 -11.53 -6.49 7.96
N ARG A 119 -10.64 -7.38 8.41
CA ARG A 119 -10.89 -8.25 9.55
C ARG A 119 -11.07 -7.45 10.84
N GLU A 120 -10.14 -6.54 11.14
CA GLU A 120 -10.23 -5.71 12.34
C GLU A 120 -11.41 -4.72 12.27
N ALA A 121 -11.78 -4.26 11.08
CA ALA A 121 -12.96 -3.43 10.87
C ALA A 121 -14.25 -4.21 11.17
N LYS A 122 -14.31 -5.48 10.78
CA LYS A 122 -15.42 -6.37 11.15
C LYS A 122 -15.49 -6.60 12.66
N GLU A 123 -14.34 -6.93 13.26
CA GLU A 123 -14.27 -7.30 14.69
C GLU A 123 -14.51 -6.08 15.60
N GLY A 124 -13.90 -4.94 15.28
CA GLY A 124 -13.96 -3.72 16.10
C GLY A 124 -15.13 -2.79 15.81
N LEU A 125 -15.64 -2.77 14.58
CA LEU A 125 -16.70 -1.84 14.16
C LEU A 125 -17.99 -2.57 13.73
N GLY A 126 -18.03 -3.90 13.78
CA GLY A 126 -19.20 -4.68 13.37
C GLY A 126 -19.49 -4.62 11.86
N LEU A 127 -18.52 -4.23 11.04
CA LEU A 127 -18.70 -4.07 9.59
C LEU A 127 -18.75 -5.42 8.87
N ASP A 128 -19.66 -5.56 7.90
CA ASP A 128 -19.70 -6.76 7.08
C ASP A 128 -18.47 -6.82 6.15
N SER A 129 -17.56 -7.73 6.48
CA SER A 129 -16.29 -7.96 5.77
C SER A 129 -16.44 -8.27 4.27
N SER A 130 -17.64 -8.56 3.78
CA SER A 130 -17.88 -8.94 2.39
C SER A 130 -17.85 -7.75 1.42
N CYS A 131 -18.12 -6.52 1.86
CA CYS A 131 -18.10 -5.33 1.00
C CYS A 131 -17.94 -4.04 1.84
N ILE A 132 -16.71 -3.66 2.17
CA ILE A 132 -16.44 -2.29 2.65
C ILE A 132 -16.46 -1.37 1.42
N SER A 133 -17.35 -0.38 1.39
CA SER A 133 -17.38 0.61 0.31
C SER A 133 -16.18 1.55 0.37
N ALA A 134 -15.88 2.26 -0.73
CA ALA A 134 -14.80 3.26 -0.75
C ALA A 134 -14.98 4.33 0.33
N ASP A 135 -16.23 4.72 0.62
CA ASP A 135 -16.59 5.73 1.63
C ASP A 135 -16.24 5.30 3.06
N VAL A 136 -16.10 3.99 3.30
CA VAL A 136 -15.66 3.43 4.58
C VAL A 136 -14.17 3.10 4.53
N LEU A 137 -13.70 2.53 3.42
CA LEU A 137 -12.31 2.12 3.26
C LEU A 137 -11.33 3.29 3.33
N LEU A 138 -11.64 4.41 2.68
CA LEU A 138 -10.72 5.55 2.60
C LEU A 138 -10.48 6.20 3.97
N PRO A 139 -11.50 6.53 4.79
CA PRO A 139 -11.29 6.98 6.17
C PRO A 139 -10.49 6.00 7.03
N LEU A 140 -10.74 4.69 6.88
CA LEU A 140 -10.00 3.66 7.61
C LEU A 140 -8.53 3.61 7.20
N LEU A 141 -8.24 3.72 5.90
CA LEU A 141 -6.87 3.81 5.40
C LEU A 141 -6.19 5.08 5.93
N VAL A 142 -6.86 6.24 5.91
CA VAL A 142 -6.29 7.48 6.46
C VAL A 142 -5.94 7.30 7.95
N TYR A 143 -6.85 6.74 8.74
CA TYR A 143 -6.65 6.50 10.17
C TYR A 143 -5.47 5.56 10.46
N VAL A 144 -5.38 4.45 9.72
CA VAL A 144 -4.31 3.46 9.90
C VAL A 144 -2.97 4.00 9.40
N LEU A 145 -2.94 4.58 8.21
CA LEU A 145 -1.70 5.08 7.61
C LEU A 145 -1.07 6.23 8.42
N SER A 146 -1.87 7.11 9.05
CA SER A 146 -1.34 8.17 9.92
C SER A 146 -0.66 7.63 11.19
N ARG A 147 -0.89 6.36 11.53
CA ARG A 147 -0.29 5.66 12.68
C ARG A 147 0.83 4.71 12.29
N CYS A 148 1.07 4.53 11.00
CA CYS A 148 2.13 3.67 10.49
C CYS A 148 3.46 4.44 10.33
N GLU A 149 4.57 3.72 10.47
CA GLU A 149 5.92 4.20 10.18
C GLU A 149 6.30 3.78 8.76
N LEU A 150 5.88 4.57 7.77
CA LEU A 150 6.06 4.26 6.35
C LEU A 150 7.02 5.26 5.67
N PRO A 151 8.34 5.20 5.93
CA PRO A 151 9.30 6.19 5.45
C PRO A 151 9.52 6.16 3.93
N HIS A 152 9.04 5.12 3.24
CA HIS A 152 9.26 4.90 1.81
C HIS A 152 7.95 4.64 1.04
N LEU A 153 6.82 5.10 1.58
CA LEU A 153 5.49 4.80 1.05
C LEU A 153 5.35 5.19 -0.43
N HIS A 154 5.78 6.39 -0.81
CA HIS A 154 5.69 6.85 -2.20
C HIS A 154 6.54 5.98 -3.13
N SER A 155 7.72 5.55 -2.67
CA SER A 155 8.58 4.65 -3.45
C SER A 155 7.99 3.25 -3.60
N GLN A 156 7.26 2.76 -2.58
CA GLN A 156 6.56 1.48 -2.63
C GLN A 156 5.36 1.55 -3.58
N VAL A 157 4.58 2.63 -3.50
CA VAL A 157 3.44 2.90 -4.40
C VAL A 157 3.90 3.01 -5.85
N TYR A 158 4.97 3.76 -6.10
CA TYR A 158 5.58 3.86 -7.42
C TYR A 158 5.97 2.49 -7.99
N LEU A 159 6.60 1.61 -7.18
CA LEU A 159 6.92 0.27 -7.67
C LEU A 159 5.69 -0.57 -7.98
N MET A 160 4.67 -0.51 -7.13
CA MET A 160 3.43 -1.26 -7.35
C MET A 160 2.76 -0.82 -8.65
N GLU A 161 2.61 0.49 -8.84
CA GLU A 161 1.98 1.08 -10.02
C GLU A 161 2.75 0.78 -11.30
N GLN A 162 4.07 0.95 -11.30
CA GLN A 162 4.88 0.85 -12.52
C GLN A 162 5.26 -0.60 -12.88
N TYR A 163 5.29 -1.51 -11.92
CA TYR A 163 5.88 -2.83 -12.12
C TYR A 163 5.08 -4.02 -11.58
N ALA A 164 4.15 -3.83 -10.63
CA ALA A 164 3.35 -4.94 -10.10
C ALA A 164 2.00 -5.09 -10.81
N ILE A 165 1.36 -3.97 -11.15
CA ILE A 165 0.09 -3.94 -11.91
C ILE A 165 0.45 -3.82 -13.40
N ASP A 166 -0.10 -4.69 -14.22
CA ASP A 166 0.03 -4.65 -15.69
C ASP A 166 -1.34 -4.37 -16.32
N GLU A 167 -1.38 -4.11 -17.63
CA GLU A 167 -2.62 -3.83 -18.38
C GLU A 167 -3.65 -4.97 -18.28
N SER A 168 -3.23 -6.19 -17.92
CA SER A 168 -4.15 -7.33 -17.71
C SER A 168 -4.79 -7.32 -16.32
N GLN A 169 -4.24 -6.54 -15.40
CA GLN A 169 -4.74 -6.27 -14.05
C GLN A 169 -5.47 -4.92 -13.95
N ASP A 170 -5.67 -4.21 -15.06
CA ASP A 170 -6.50 -3.00 -15.10
C ASP A 170 -7.95 -3.34 -14.73
N GLY A 171 -8.47 -2.69 -13.68
CA GLY A 171 -9.77 -3.01 -13.09
C GLY A 171 -9.76 -4.20 -12.11
N SER A 172 -8.58 -4.71 -11.74
CA SER A 172 -8.45 -5.68 -10.65
C SER A 172 -8.74 -5.06 -9.28
N GLU A 173 -9.04 -5.91 -8.30
CA GLU A 173 -9.14 -5.52 -6.90
C GLU A 173 -7.85 -4.87 -6.38
N ALA A 174 -6.69 -5.33 -6.85
CA ALA A 174 -5.40 -4.74 -6.52
C ALA A 174 -5.25 -3.30 -7.02
N ALA A 175 -5.70 -3.02 -8.24
CA ALA A 175 -5.72 -1.67 -8.80
C ALA A 175 -6.67 -0.75 -8.03
N TYR A 176 -7.84 -1.26 -7.63
CA TYR A 176 -8.79 -0.54 -6.79
C TYR A 176 -8.18 -0.14 -5.43
N TYR A 177 -7.58 -1.09 -4.70
CA TYR A 177 -6.97 -0.77 -3.41
C TYR A 177 -5.74 0.13 -3.54
N LEU A 178 -4.95 0.00 -4.61
CA LEU A 178 -3.84 0.92 -4.86
C LEU A 178 -4.35 2.35 -5.09
N ALA A 179 -5.43 2.51 -5.85
CA ALA A 179 -6.07 3.82 -6.05
C ALA A 179 -6.61 4.39 -4.72
N CYS A 180 -7.23 3.56 -3.87
CA CYS A 180 -7.65 3.99 -2.53
C CYS A 180 -6.46 4.39 -1.64
N LEU A 181 -5.33 3.69 -1.72
CA LEU A 181 -4.10 4.04 -1.02
C LEU A 181 -3.57 5.41 -1.50
N GLN A 182 -3.46 5.62 -2.82
CA GLN A 182 -3.04 6.89 -3.39
C GLN A 182 -3.97 8.04 -2.99
N ALA A 183 -5.29 7.79 -2.96
CA ALA A 183 -6.27 8.78 -2.51
C ALA A 183 -6.14 9.12 -1.02
N ALA A 184 -5.96 8.11 -0.16
CA ALA A 184 -5.70 8.31 1.27
C ALA A 184 -4.40 9.08 1.52
N MET A 185 -3.35 8.79 0.75
CA MET A 185 -2.09 9.54 0.80
C MET A 185 -2.27 11.00 0.37
N GLY A 186 -3.00 11.23 -0.73
CA GLY A 186 -3.34 12.57 -1.19
C GLY A 186 -4.14 13.35 -0.17
N TYR A 187 -5.07 12.70 0.54
CA TYR A 187 -5.82 13.31 1.64
C TYR A 187 -4.89 13.74 2.78
N ILE A 188 -4.01 12.85 3.26
CA ILE A 188 -3.09 13.16 4.37
C ILE A 188 -2.15 14.33 4.02
N ILE A 189 -1.63 14.35 2.80
CA ILE A 189 -0.75 15.44 2.34
C ILE A 189 -1.54 16.73 2.13
N GLY A 190 -2.76 16.65 1.59
CA GLY A 190 -3.59 17.80 1.26
C GLY A 190 -4.24 18.48 2.48
N ASN A 191 -4.64 17.73 3.50
CA ASN A 191 -5.35 18.26 4.66
C ASN A 191 -4.46 19.20 5.49
N CYS A 192 -3.18 18.86 5.66
CA CYS A 192 -2.26 19.73 6.39
C CYS A 192 -1.87 21.00 5.61
N ALA A 193 -1.88 20.97 4.27
CA ALA A 193 -1.62 22.16 3.47
C ALA A 193 -2.76 23.19 3.61
N ALA A 194 -4.00 22.74 3.82
CA ALA A 194 -5.13 23.63 4.08
C ALA A 194 -5.02 24.33 5.46
N GLU A 195 -4.64 23.59 6.50
CA GLU A 195 -4.45 24.14 7.86
C GLU A 195 -3.29 25.14 7.95
N ASP A 196 -2.18 24.90 7.23
CA ASP A 196 -1.04 25.82 7.16
C ASP A 196 -1.39 27.14 6.43
N THR A 197 -2.44 27.15 5.59
CA THR A 197 -2.90 28.34 4.86
C THR A 197 -3.91 29.18 5.65
N GLU A 198 -4.70 28.55 6.54
CA GLU A 198 -5.64 29.26 7.42
C GLU A 198 -4.97 29.85 8.68
N SER A 199 -3.72 29.46 8.95
CA SER A 199 -2.93 29.90 10.12
C SER A 199 -1.97 31.07 9.83
N GLN A 200 -2.02 31.67 8.63
CA GLN A 200 -1.23 32.85 8.20
C GLN A 200 -2.10 34.09 8.01
#